data_AF-A0A2K3JEF8-F1
#
_entry.id   AF-A0A2K3JEF8-F1
#
_cell.length_a   1.000
_cell.length_b   1.000
_cell.length_c   1.000
_cell.angle_alpha   90.00
_cell.angle_beta   90.00
_cell.angle_gamma   90.00
#
_symmetry.space_group_name_H-M   'P 1'
#
loop_
_entity.id
_entity.type
_entity.pdbx_description
1 polymer ?
#
loop_
_entity_poly.entity_id
_entity_poly.type
_entity_poly.pdbx_seq_one_letter_code
_entity_poly.pdbx_strand_id
1 'polypeptide(L)'
;MALELKDKFTEAALKCQDLAASEDSTILLHRTPWVRILLELNKGESCSLSIEVEVSPPKNQRNEEIGASESFDQLNQHLQHLQYIQRLREHGFELCVIGSGCIWCASKVVCETPKDNLFRALIPP
;
A
#
# COMPACT_ATOMS: atom_id res chain seq x y z
N MET A 1 -15.48 2.66 -1.26
CA MET A 1 -14.03 2.33 -1.23
C MET A 1 -13.11 3.41 -1.80
N ALA A 2 -13.07 3.70 -3.12
CA ALA A 2 -12.10 4.68 -3.65
C ALA A 2 -12.30 6.09 -3.05
N LEU A 3 -13.57 6.50 -2.95
CA LEU A 3 -13.96 7.77 -2.36
C LEU A 3 -13.59 7.83 -0.87
N GLU A 4 -13.91 6.79 -0.11
CA GLU A 4 -13.52 6.68 1.30
C GLU A 4 -12.01 6.75 1.51
N LEU A 5 -11.21 6.12 0.63
CA LEU A 5 -9.74 6.18 0.73
C LEU A 5 -9.22 7.60 0.46
N LYS A 6 -9.81 8.29 -0.52
CA LYS A 6 -9.50 9.68 -0.84
C LYS A 6 -9.88 10.63 0.31
N ASP A 7 -11.03 10.41 0.93
CA ASP A 7 -11.49 11.21 2.08
C ASP A 7 -10.52 11.03 3.26
N LYS A 8 -10.15 9.79 3.58
CA LYS A 8 -9.14 9.49 4.61
C LYS A 8 -7.78 10.11 4.31
N PHE A 9 -7.35 10.05 3.05
CA PHE A 9 -6.10 10.71 2.62
C PHE A 9 -6.18 12.21 2.87
N THR A 10 -7.29 12.85 2.48
CA THR A 10 -7.46 14.30 2.60
C THR A 10 -7.47 14.72 4.07
N GLU A 11 -8.21 13.99 4.91
CA GLU A 11 -8.24 14.22 6.36
C GLU A 11 -6.85 14.02 7.00
N ALA A 12 -6.15 12.96 6.63
CA ALA A 12 -4.80 12.68 7.14
C ALA A 12 -3.78 13.72 6.69
N ALA A 13 -3.85 14.17 5.44
CA ALA A 13 -2.97 15.20 4.89
C ALA A 13 -3.16 16.55 5.61
N LEU A 14 -4.40 16.92 5.93
CA LEU A 14 -4.69 18.12 6.74
C LEU A 14 -4.12 18.00 8.15
N LYS A 15 -4.33 16.85 8.82
CA LYS A 15 -3.74 16.60 10.14
C LYS A 15 -2.21 16.67 10.14
N CYS A 16 -1.57 16.18 9.08
CA CYS A 16 -0.12 16.26 8.91
C CYS A 16 0.39 17.70 8.80
N GLN A 17 -0.38 18.62 8.20
CA GLN A 17 -0.05 20.05 8.15
C GLN A 17 -0.16 20.71 9.52
N ASP A 18 -1.15 20.31 10.32
CA ASP A 18 -1.37 20.85 11.68
C ASP A 18 -0.37 20.32 12.71
N LEU A 19 0.18 19.11 12.50
CA LEU A 19 1.18 18.47 13.36
C LEU A 19 2.60 19.05 13.19
N ALA A 20 2.73 20.37 13.06
CA ALA A 20 3.98 21.09 12.80
C ALA A 20 5.10 20.88 13.86
N ALA A 21 4.82 20.22 14.99
CA ALA A 21 5.80 19.80 16.00
C ALA A 21 5.52 18.32 16.33
N SER A 22 6.32 17.31 16.00
CA SER A 22 7.70 17.14 16.45
C SER A 22 8.43 15.96 15.75
N GLU A 23 7.79 15.12 14.94
CA GLU A 23 8.42 13.88 14.40
C GLU A 23 7.85 13.53 13.01
N ASP A 24 8.56 12.66 12.28
CA ASP A 24 8.01 11.94 11.12
C ASP A 24 6.72 11.23 11.55
N SER A 25 5.69 11.29 10.72
CA SER A 25 4.39 10.71 11.06
C SER A 25 3.92 9.73 9.99
N THR A 26 3.49 8.56 10.44
CA THR A 26 2.89 7.52 9.61
C THR A 26 1.43 7.34 10.01
N ILE A 27 0.51 7.52 9.07
CA ILE A 27 -0.93 7.38 9.28
C ILE A 27 -1.45 6.20 8.44
N LEU A 28 -2.15 5.26 9.08
CA LEU A 28 -2.79 4.15 8.37
C LEU A 28 -4.08 4.61 7.69
N LEU A 29 -4.12 4.58 6.35
CA LEU A 29 -5.31 4.92 5.57
C LEU A 29 -6.25 3.72 5.39
N HIS A 30 -5.68 2.56 5.10
CA HIS A 30 -6.44 1.34 4.84
C HIS A 30 -5.64 0.08 5.12
N ARG A 31 -6.35 -1.00 5.49
CA ARG A 31 -5.76 -2.29 5.80
C ARG A 31 -6.69 -3.42 5.40
N THR A 32 -6.13 -4.39 4.70
CA THR A 32 -6.69 -5.73 4.46
C THR A 32 -5.78 -6.77 5.12
N PRO A 33 -6.09 -8.09 5.05
CA PRO A 33 -5.20 -9.13 5.54
C PRO A 33 -3.82 -9.15 4.88
N TRP A 34 -3.69 -8.61 3.67
CA TRP A 34 -2.48 -8.70 2.86
C TRP A 34 -1.98 -7.37 2.28
N VAL A 35 -2.73 -6.27 2.44
CA VAL A 35 -2.32 -4.91 2.04
C VAL A 35 -2.46 -3.93 3.20
N ARG A 36 -1.46 -3.06 3.37
CA ARG A 36 -1.55 -1.87 4.23
C ARG A 36 -1.21 -0.65 3.39
N ILE A 37 -2.03 0.39 3.52
CA ILE A 37 -1.85 1.67 2.83
C ILE A 37 -1.61 2.72 3.90
N LEU A 38 -0.44 3.34 3.87
CA LEU A 38 0.04 4.30 4.83
C LEU A 38 0.25 5.65 4.11
N LEU A 39 0.08 6.73 4.86
CA LEU A 39 0.52 8.07 4.49
C LEU A 39 1.71 8.40 5.39
N GLU A 40 2.84 8.69 4.80
CA GLU A 40 4.03 9.16 5.52
C GLU A 40 4.24 10.65 5.25
N LEU A 41 4.53 11.38 6.31
CA LEU A 41 5.02 12.74 6.24
C LEU A 41 6.52 12.71 6.49
N ASN A 42 7.29 13.03 5.44
CA ASN A 42 8.73 13.16 5.53
C ASN A 42 9.07 14.64 5.75
N LYS A 43 9.51 14.99 6.97
CA LYS A 43 9.85 16.36 7.35
C LYS A 43 11.31 16.75 7.04
N GLY A 44 11.95 16.07 6.09
CA GLY A 44 13.22 16.50 5.51
C GLY A 44 13.13 17.87 4.81
N GLU A 45 14.09 18.19 3.94
CA GLU A 45 14.26 19.54 3.37
C GLU A 45 13.04 20.12 2.64
N SER A 46 12.06 19.30 2.23
CA SER A 46 10.93 19.73 1.40
C SER A 46 9.52 19.41 1.93
N CYS A 47 9.38 18.89 3.17
CA CYS A 47 8.09 18.51 3.76
C CYS A 47 7.16 17.80 2.76
N SER A 48 7.48 16.55 2.42
CA SER A 48 6.76 15.79 1.40
C SER A 48 5.84 14.75 2.02
N LEU A 49 4.65 14.59 1.45
CA LEU A 49 3.78 13.45 1.74
C LEU A 49 4.11 12.30 0.79
N SER A 50 4.23 11.08 1.29
CA SER A 50 4.29 9.87 0.46
C SER A 50 3.21 8.87 0.85
N ILE A 51 2.71 8.14 -0.13
CA ILE A 51 1.84 6.98 0.10
C ILE A 51 2.71 5.75 0.04
N GLU A 52 2.70 4.97 1.11
CA GLU A 52 3.38 3.68 1.21
C GLU A 52 2.35 2.56 1.17
N VAL A 53 2.60 1.54 0.36
CA VAL A 53 1.76 0.34 0.26
C VAL A 53 2.60 -0.88 0.59
N GLU A 54 2.31 -1.51 1.72
CA GLU A 54 2.91 -2.79 2.10
C GLU A 54 2.01 -3.93 1.59
N VAL A 55 2.60 -4.88 0.88
CA VAL A 55 1.92 -6.06 0.34
C VAL A 55 2.59 -7.31 0.91
N SER A 56 1.86 -8.00 1.77
CA SER A 56 2.29 -9.26 2.36
C SER A 56 2.14 -10.40 1.36
N PRO A 57 3.05 -11.39 1.37
CA PRO A 57 2.85 -12.62 0.61
C PRO A 57 1.58 -13.34 1.09
N PRO A 58 0.93 -14.12 0.21
CA PRO A 58 -0.15 -15.02 0.62
C PRO A 58 0.32 -15.91 1.77
N LYS A 59 -0.57 -16.16 2.75
CA LYS A 59 -0.24 -17.04 3.86
C LYS A 59 -0.12 -18.47 3.33
N ASN A 60 1.10 -18.99 3.29
CA ASN A 60 1.31 -20.42 3.10
C ASN A 60 0.78 -21.13 4.34
N GLN A 61 -0.42 -21.69 4.26
CA GLN A 61 -0.84 -22.69 5.24
C GLN A 61 0.10 -23.88 5.03
N ARG A 62 1.10 -24.03 5.90
CA ARG A 62 1.87 -25.27 6.01
C ARG A 62 0.93 -26.31 6.64
N ASN A 63 0.02 -26.82 5.85
CA ASN A 63 -0.76 -27.99 6.21
C ASN A 63 -0.29 -29.14 5.32
N GLU A 64 0.05 -30.23 6.00
CA GLU A 64 0.33 -31.52 5.42
C GLU A 64 -0.90 -31.93 4.58
N GLU A 65 -0.68 -32.36 3.34
CA GLU A 65 -1.71 -32.84 2.38
C GLU A 65 -2.65 -31.77 1.78
N ILE A 66 -2.10 -30.72 1.17
CA ILE A 66 -2.87 -29.80 0.31
C ILE A 66 -3.29 -30.53 -0.97
N GLY A 67 -4.60 -30.68 -1.20
CA GLY A 67 -5.14 -31.24 -2.44
C GLY A 67 -4.84 -30.36 -3.66
N ALA A 68 -4.82 -30.95 -4.87
CA ALA A 68 -4.47 -30.23 -6.11
C ALA A 68 -5.36 -29.00 -6.44
N SER A 69 -6.57 -28.92 -5.88
CA SER A 69 -7.45 -27.74 -6.01
C SER A 69 -6.98 -26.57 -5.16
N GLU A 70 -6.52 -26.83 -3.93
CA GLU A 70 -6.08 -25.79 -3.00
C GLU A 70 -4.73 -25.18 -3.44
N SER A 71 -3.88 -25.95 -4.12
CA SER A 71 -2.64 -25.42 -4.70
C SER A 71 -2.90 -24.47 -5.88
N PHE A 72 -3.95 -24.73 -6.67
CA PHE A 72 -4.34 -23.83 -7.76
C PHE A 72 -4.92 -22.51 -7.24
N ASP A 73 -5.72 -22.55 -6.18
CA ASP A 73 -6.24 -21.35 -5.53
C ASP A 73 -5.13 -20.49 -4.91
N GLN A 74 -4.13 -21.13 -4.27
CA GLN A 74 -2.94 -20.43 -3.77
C GLN A 74 -2.13 -19.75 -4.88
N LEU A 75 -1.98 -20.42 -6.03
CA LEU A 75 -1.31 -19.84 -7.19
C LEU A 75 -2.08 -18.62 -7.74
N ASN A 76 -3.41 -18.72 -7.82
CA ASN A 76 -4.26 -17.61 -8.26
C ASN A 76 -4.16 -16.41 -7.30
N GLN A 77 -4.11 -16.64 -5.99
CA GLN A 77 -3.89 -15.56 -5.01
C GLN A 77 -2.52 -14.89 -5.21
N HIS A 78 -1.47 -15.67 -5.44
CA HIS A 78 -0.15 -15.11 -5.77
C HIS A 78 -0.20 -14.25 -7.04
N LEU A 79 -0.85 -14.73 -8.09
CA LEU A 79 -1.01 -13.96 -9.34
C LEU A 79 -1.77 -12.65 -9.11
N GLN A 80 -2.83 -12.65 -8.30
CA GLN A 80 -3.58 -11.44 -7.96
C GLN A 80 -2.71 -10.43 -7.18
N HIS A 81 -1.89 -10.89 -6.24
CA HIS A 81 -0.98 -10.03 -5.50
C HIS A 81 0.06 -9.40 -6.45
N LEU A 82 0.65 -10.18 -7.36
CA LEU A 82 1.61 -9.69 -8.34
C LEU A 82 0.98 -8.71 -9.33
N GLN A 83 -0.23 -8.99 -9.81
CA GLN A 83 -0.99 -8.07 -10.67
C GLN A 83 -1.29 -6.74 -9.96
N TYR A 84 -1.63 -6.79 -8.67
CA TYR A 84 -1.83 -5.61 -7.85
C TYR A 84 -0.55 -4.76 -7.76
N ILE A 85 0.59 -5.40 -7.46
CA ILE A 85 1.90 -4.73 -7.38
C ILE A 85 2.29 -4.12 -8.73
N GLN A 86 2.07 -4.85 -9.84
CA GLN A 86 2.31 -4.33 -11.18
C GLN A 86 1.46 -3.09 -11.46
N ARG A 87 0.17 -3.11 -11.10
CA ARG A 87 -0.73 -1.96 -11.28
C ARG A 87 -0.27 -0.73 -10.50
N LEU A 88 0.28 -0.91 -9.29
CA LEU A 88 0.88 0.21 -8.54
C LEU A 88 2.06 0.79 -9.31
N ARG A 89 2.94 -0.03 -9.86
CA ARG A 89 4.07 0.43 -10.68
C ARG A 89 3.61 1.20 -11.93
N GLU A 90 2.57 0.73 -12.61
CA GLU A 90 1.97 1.42 -13.75
C GLU A 90 1.40 2.81 -13.38
N HIS A 91 1.04 3.03 -12.12
CA HIS A 91 0.61 4.33 -11.59
C HIS A 91 1.77 5.14 -10.99
N GLY A 92 3.02 4.74 -11.28
CA GLY A 92 4.24 5.44 -10.90
C GLY A 92 4.55 5.34 -9.42
N PHE A 93 4.23 4.22 -8.78
CA PHE A 93 4.85 3.84 -7.52
C PHE A 93 6.21 3.21 -7.78
N GLU A 94 7.18 3.52 -6.94
CA GLU A 94 8.46 2.83 -6.89
C GLU A 94 8.31 1.56 -6.07
N LEU A 95 8.87 0.45 -6.56
CA LEU A 95 8.76 -0.84 -5.90
C LEU A 95 10.08 -1.21 -5.23
N CYS A 96 10.01 -1.66 -3.98
CA CYS A 96 11.11 -2.30 -3.30
C CYS A 96 10.64 -3.56 -2.56
N VAL A 97 11.58 -4.44 -2.22
CA VAL A 97 11.33 -5.62 -1.39
C VAL A 97 12.09 -5.42 -0.09
N ILE A 98 11.40 -5.52 1.03
CA ILE A 98 11.98 -5.29 2.35
C ILE A 98 12.02 -6.59 3.16
N GLY A 99 13.19 -6.84 3.75
CA GLY A 99 13.43 -7.92 4.70
C GLY A 99 13.48 -9.32 4.08
N SER A 100 13.80 -10.29 4.92
CA SER A 100 13.82 -11.72 4.55
C SER A 100 12.42 -12.31 4.32
N GLY A 101 11.36 -11.57 4.67
CA GLY A 101 9.96 -11.98 4.55
C GLY A 101 9.32 -11.71 3.18
N CYS A 102 10.06 -11.15 2.21
CA CYS A 102 9.56 -10.82 0.86
C CYS A 102 8.30 -9.93 0.88
N ILE A 103 8.26 -8.95 1.79
CA ILE A 103 7.21 -7.93 1.78
C ILE A 103 7.51 -6.98 0.63
N TRP A 104 6.55 -6.81 -0.26
CA TRP A 104 6.65 -5.83 -1.33
C TRP A 104 6.16 -4.49 -0.81
N CYS A 105 6.99 -3.47 -0.95
CA CYS A 105 6.61 -2.10 -0.64
C CYS A 105 6.51 -1.32 -1.95
N ALA A 106 5.47 -0.49 -2.05
CA ALA A 106 5.30 0.44 -3.15
C ALA A 106 5.16 1.85 -2.57
N SER A 107 6.06 2.76 -2.96
CA SER A 107 6.11 4.13 -2.46
C SER A 107 5.76 5.13 -3.56
N LYS A 108 5.08 6.23 -3.21
CA LYS A 108 4.85 7.34 -4.14
C LYS A 108 4.77 8.66 -3.40
N VAL A 109 5.67 9.59 -3.74
CA VAL A 109 5.61 10.98 -3.26
C VAL A 109 4.44 11.71 -3.93
N VAL A 110 3.68 12.45 -3.14
CA VAL A 110 2.49 13.19 -3.54
C VAL A 110 2.76 14.69 -3.38
N CYS A 111 3.20 15.32 -4.47
CA CYS A 111 3.53 16.75 -4.48
C CYS A 111 2.31 17.66 -4.80
N GLU A 112 1.27 17.12 -5.41
CA GLU A 112 0.06 17.82 -5.85
C GLU A 112 -1.20 17.09 -5.36
N THR A 113 -2.37 17.71 -5.52
CA THR A 113 -3.64 17.04 -5.22
C THR A 113 -3.76 15.73 -6.03
N PRO A 114 -3.81 14.56 -5.38
CA PRO A 114 -3.83 13.29 -6.09
C PRO A 114 -5.12 13.11 -6.89
N LYS A 115 -4.96 12.63 -8.13
CA LYS A 115 -6.06 12.34 -9.04
C LYS A 115 -6.82 11.08 -8.60
N ASP A 116 -8.11 11.00 -8.94
CA ASP A 116 -8.98 9.89 -8.56
C ASP A 116 -8.49 8.52 -9.04
N ASN A 117 -7.79 8.48 -10.18
CA ASN A 117 -7.21 7.24 -10.71
C ASN A 117 -6.15 6.63 -9.77
N LEU A 118 -5.43 7.45 -9.00
CA LEU A 118 -4.48 6.98 -7.99
C LEU A 118 -5.20 6.14 -6.93
N PHE A 119 -6.31 6.65 -6.39
CA PHE A 119 -7.08 5.95 -5.36
C PHE A 119 -7.77 4.70 -5.88
N ARG A 120 -8.10 4.65 -7.18
CA ARG A 120 -8.60 3.42 -7.81
C ARG A 120 -7.50 2.36 -7.92
N ALA A 121 -6.27 2.74 -8.24
CA ALA A 121 -5.14 1.83 -8.31
C ALA A 121 -4.74 1.25 -6.94
N LEU A 122 -4.98 2.01 -5.87
CA LEU A 122 -4.73 1.63 -4.47
C LEU A 122 -5.73 0.64 -3.88
N ILE A 123 -6.86 0.35 -4.53
CA ILE A 123 -7.83 -0.60 -3.98
C ILE A 123 -7.36 -2.03 -4.27
N PRO A 124 -6.99 -2.83 -3.26
CA PRO A 124 -6.62 -4.22 -3.49
C PRO A 124 -7.79 -5.01 -4.16
N PRO A 125 -7.47 -5.99 -5.03
CA PRO A 125 -8.48 -6.87 -5.63
C PRO A 125 -9.29 -7.65 -4.59
#